data_AF-A0A1H0QLE5-F1
#
_entry.id   AF-A0A1H0QLE5-F1
#
_cell.length_a   1.000
_cell.length_b   1.000
_cell.length_c   1.000
_cell.angle_alpha   90.00
_cell.angle_beta   90.00
_cell.angle_gamma   90.00
#
_symmetry.space_group_name_H-M   'P 1'
#
loop_
_entity.id
_entity.type
_entity.pdbx_description
1 polymer ?
#
loop_
_entity_poly.entity_id
_entity_poly.type
_entity_poly.pdbx_seq_one_letter_code
_entity_poly.pdbx_strand_id
1 'polypeptide(L)'
;MTQLTPFGAPATVGVRVGAFSVDAALVVIASGVASLLTSPVLGAAVAAEALLGLWILQARRGVTPGALLFGLRTARAEEPVVPGAGRAFVRGLLVVLGGFVLLVGAWVVVASAAFDTSGRRRSWADRAAGTVLLSVPRGKQTPDADEPRSLSEPTVQRTGAAREPLRMDSSAAALPLAQAWDAPIIAIEAPSVAGERPATIAPEPVAPSPAAPTRTPGVGRAQLLVVFDTGQREQFDLPAAVNFGRAPVADQPNDVLISVDDPDRLISKTHLRLEHDGETAWVTDAGSTNGSELIDDDGTVHVLRPGSRTLLEEGTRVRLSERVFTLSRLIGGPV
;
A
#
# COMPACT_ATOMS: atom_id res chain seq x y z
N MET A 1 15.64 -9.43 9.84
CA MET A 1 14.48 -10.33 9.99
C MET A 1 13.22 -9.52 9.73
N THR A 2 12.83 -9.44 8.46
CA THR A 2 11.66 -8.69 7.99
C THR A 2 10.42 -9.48 8.37
N GLN A 3 9.69 -9.04 9.39
CA GLN A 3 8.35 -9.54 9.67
C GLN A 3 7.45 -9.09 8.52
N LEU A 4 7.43 -9.86 7.43
CA LEU A 4 6.32 -9.89 6.48
C LEU A 4 5.07 -10.10 7.34
N THR A 5 4.31 -9.06 7.65
CA THR A 5 3.04 -9.25 8.35
C THR A 5 2.20 -10.18 7.48
N PRO A 6 1.92 -11.42 7.92
CA PRO A 6 1.19 -12.41 7.11
C PRO A 6 -0.31 -12.07 7.01
N PHE A 7 -0.66 -10.80 7.24
CA PHE A 7 -1.99 -10.30 7.47
C PHE A 7 -2.26 -9.23 6.41
N GLY A 8 -3.44 -9.28 5.77
CA GLY A 8 -3.84 -8.31 4.75
C GLY A 8 -3.71 -6.84 5.19
N ALA A 9 -3.80 -5.91 4.25
CA ALA A 9 -3.59 -4.49 4.55
C ALA A 9 -4.58 -4.00 5.64
N PRO A 10 -4.13 -3.21 6.63
CA PRO A 10 -5.02 -2.65 7.63
C PRO A 10 -6.01 -1.67 6.98
N ALA A 11 -7.28 -1.78 7.34
CA ALA A 11 -8.34 -0.94 6.77
C ALA A 11 -8.10 0.55 7.07
N THR A 12 -8.37 1.42 6.08
CA THR A 12 -8.28 2.88 6.23
C THR A 12 -9.31 3.39 7.25
N VAL A 13 -9.04 4.57 7.83
CA VAL A 13 -9.94 5.16 8.83
C VAL A 13 -11.31 5.48 8.21
N GLY A 14 -11.32 6.03 6.99
CA GLY A 14 -12.56 6.33 6.26
C GLY A 14 -13.41 5.06 6.06
N VAL A 15 -12.79 3.98 5.58
CA VAL A 15 -13.47 2.68 5.38
C VAL A 15 -13.98 2.08 6.69
N ARG A 16 -13.23 2.21 7.79
CA ARG A 16 -13.66 1.79 9.14
C ARG A 16 -14.89 2.55 9.63
N VAL A 17 -14.86 3.87 9.51
CA VAL A 17 -15.96 4.75 9.90
C VAL A 17 -17.18 4.50 9.02
N GLY A 18 -16.99 4.27 7.71
CA GLY A 18 -18.03 3.90 6.77
C GLY A 18 -18.70 2.57 7.13
N ALA A 19 -17.92 1.51 7.35
CA ALA A 19 -18.44 0.21 7.78
C ALA A 19 -19.21 0.30 9.10
N PHE A 20 -18.66 1.02 10.09
CA PHE A 20 -19.33 1.25 11.37
C PHE A 20 -20.64 2.03 11.20
N SER A 21 -20.67 3.05 10.35
CA SER A 21 -21.87 3.86 10.11
C SER A 21 -23.00 3.05 9.49
N VAL A 22 -22.69 2.06 8.63
CA VAL A 22 -23.70 1.14 8.09
C VAL A 22 -24.28 0.25 9.18
N ASP A 23 -23.44 -0.33 10.04
CA ASP A 23 -23.89 -1.17 11.15
C ASP A 23 -24.75 -0.36 12.13
N ALA A 24 -24.34 0.87 12.46
CA ALA A 24 -25.09 1.78 13.31
C ALA A 24 -26.43 2.17 12.69
N ALA A 25 -26.46 2.51 11.38
CA ALA A 25 -27.69 2.83 10.67
C ALA A 25 -28.67 1.66 10.66
N LEU A 26 -28.20 0.43 10.48
CA LEU A 26 -29.04 -0.76 10.51
C LEU A 26 -29.74 -0.93 11.88
N VAL A 27 -29.00 -0.74 12.98
CA VAL A 27 -29.55 -0.80 14.34
C VAL A 27 -30.53 0.34 14.58
N VAL A 28 -30.18 1.57 14.22
CA VAL A 28 -31.02 2.77 14.45
C VAL A 28 -32.31 2.71 13.63
N ILE A 29 -32.24 2.29 12.36
CA ILE A 29 -33.42 2.15 11.50
C ILE A 29 -34.33 1.05 12.03
N ALA A 30 -33.81 -0.14 12.33
CA ALA A 30 -34.63 -1.25 12.82
C ALA A 30 -35.32 -0.93 14.15
N SER A 31 -34.56 -0.39 15.11
CA SER A 31 -35.09 0.00 16.42
C SER A 31 -36.04 1.20 16.33
N GLY A 32 -35.74 2.19 15.48
CA GLY A 32 -36.59 3.35 15.23
C GLY A 32 -37.93 2.97 14.62
N VAL A 33 -37.93 2.09 13.62
CA VAL A 33 -39.16 1.56 13.00
C VAL A 33 -40.01 0.81 14.03
N ALA A 34 -39.40 -0.10 14.82
CA ALA A 34 -40.13 -0.82 15.87
C ALA A 34 -40.67 0.10 16.97
N SER A 35 -39.91 1.14 17.33
CA SER A 35 -40.32 2.17 18.29
C SER A 35 -41.54 2.96 17.81
N LEU A 36 -41.50 3.42 16.56
CA LEU A 36 -42.53 4.26 15.95
C LEU A 36 -43.80 3.49 15.61
N LEU A 37 -43.69 2.25 15.13
CA LEU A 37 -44.84 1.44 14.70
C LEU A 37 -45.51 0.68 15.85
N THR A 38 -44.82 0.45 16.97
CA THR A 38 -45.33 -0.40 18.04
C THR A 38 -45.16 0.22 19.42
N SER A 39 -43.93 0.29 19.94
CA SER A 39 -43.66 0.91 21.24
C SER A 39 -42.17 1.18 21.45
N PRO A 40 -41.80 2.18 22.27
CA PRO A 40 -40.39 2.45 22.57
C PRO A 40 -39.70 1.27 23.29
N VAL A 41 -40.46 0.47 24.05
CA VAL A 41 -39.94 -0.75 24.69
C VAL A 41 -39.54 -1.79 23.64
N LEU A 42 -40.38 -2.00 22.62
CA LEU A 42 -40.04 -2.90 21.52
C LEU A 42 -38.84 -2.36 20.73
N GLY A 43 -38.78 -1.06 20.47
CA GLY A 43 -37.61 -0.43 19.84
C GLY A 43 -36.31 -0.70 20.60
N ALA A 44 -36.32 -0.58 21.93
CA ALA A 44 -35.18 -0.90 22.79
C ALA A 44 -34.81 -2.39 22.75
N ALA A 45 -35.82 -3.29 22.75
CA ALA A 45 -35.59 -4.73 22.63
C ALA A 45 -34.93 -5.08 21.28
N VAL A 46 -35.43 -4.51 20.17
CA VAL A 46 -34.86 -4.70 18.82
C VAL A 46 -33.42 -4.17 18.75
N ALA A 47 -33.14 -3.02 19.38
CA ALA A 47 -31.77 -2.50 19.45
C ALA A 47 -30.84 -3.47 20.19
N ALA A 48 -31.27 -3.99 21.34
CA ALA A 48 -30.50 -4.94 22.13
C ALA A 48 -30.25 -6.26 21.36
N GLU A 49 -31.27 -6.79 20.69
CA GLU A 49 -31.16 -8.00 19.85
C GLU A 49 -30.22 -7.77 18.66
N ALA A 50 -30.31 -6.63 17.98
CA ALA A 50 -29.44 -6.31 16.86
C ALA A 50 -27.98 -6.16 17.30
N LEU A 51 -27.71 -5.48 18.43
CA LEU A 51 -26.38 -5.39 19.02
C LEU A 51 -25.84 -6.75 19.44
N LEU A 52 -26.67 -7.61 20.02
CA LEU A 52 -26.31 -8.99 20.36
C LEU A 52 -25.98 -9.81 19.11
N GLY A 53 -26.79 -9.69 18.05
CA GLY A 53 -26.54 -10.35 16.76
C GLY A 53 -25.24 -9.92 16.11
N LEU A 54 -24.96 -8.61 16.09
CA LEU A 54 -23.69 -8.05 15.61
C LEU A 54 -22.51 -8.58 16.44
N TRP A 55 -22.64 -8.62 17.76
CA TRP A 55 -21.62 -9.17 18.64
C TRP A 55 -21.36 -10.66 18.36
N ILE A 56 -22.40 -11.48 18.21
CA ILE A 56 -22.28 -12.91 17.89
C ILE A 56 -21.60 -13.09 16.52
N LEU A 57 -22.01 -12.33 15.51
CA LEU A 57 -21.46 -12.43 14.16
C LEU A 57 -19.97 -12.07 14.14
N GLN A 58 -19.61 -10.99 14.84
CA GLN A 58 -18.22 -10.57 14.98
C GLN A 58 -17.39 -11.57 15.79
N ALA A 59 -17.93 -12.09 16.90
CA ALA A 59 -17.26 -13.08 17.74
C ALA A 59 -16.96 -14.39 17.01
N ARG A 60 -17.92 -14.89 16.22
CA ARG A 60 -17.85 -16.20 15.55
C ARG A 60 -17.19 -16.16 14.19
N ARG A 61 -17.44 -15.10 13.40
CA ARG A 61 -17.03 -15.02 11.99
C ARG A 61 -16.06 -13.89 11.71
N GLY A 62 -15.90 -12.95 12.65
CA GLY A 62 -15.06 -11.77 12.47
C GLY A 62 -15.64 -10.77 11.46
N VAL A 63 -16.95 -10.81 11.20
CA VAL A 63 -17.61 -9.95 10.20
C VAL A 63 -18.83 -9.26 10.80
N THR A 64 -19.22 -8.13 10.21
CA THR A 64 -20.47 -7.40 10.43
C THR A 64 -21.05 -7.03 9.06
N PRO A 65 -22.35 -6.70 8.93
CA PRO A 65 -22.94 -6.27 7.65
C PRO A 65 -22.15 -5.14 6.97
N GLY A 66 -21.78 -4.10 7.73
CA GLY A 66 -20.94 -3.00 7.27
C GLY A 66 -19.54 -3.49 6.87
N ALA A 67 -18.89 -4.31 7.70
CA ALA A 67 -17.60 -4.88 7.34
C ALA A 67 -17.67 -5.71 6.04
N LEU A 68 -18.73 -6.51 5.86
CA LEU A 68 -18.95 -7.27 4.64
C LEU A 68 -19.08 -6.38 3.42
N LEU A 69 -19.82 -5.26 3.51
CA LEU A 69 -20.01 -4.31 2.42
C LEU A 69 -18.69 -3.67 1.96
N PHE A 70 -17.80 -3.38 2.90
CA PHE A 70 -16.48 -2.79 2.63
C PHE A 70 -15.36 -3.84 2.45
N GLY A 71 -15.67 -5.14 2.44
CA GLY A 71 -14.67 -6.19 2.26
C GLY A 71 -13.68 -6.31 3.43
N LEU A 72 -14.16 -6.06 4.66
CA LEU A 72 -13.37 -6.02 5.87
C LEU A 72 -13.58 -7.27 6.73
N ARG A 73 -12.52 -7.67 7.44
CA ARG A 73 -12.58 -8.74 8.42
C ARG A 73 -11.82 -8.38 9.69
N THR A 74 -12.47 -8.55 10.84
CA THR A 74 -11.79 -8.47 12.14
C THR A 74 -11.07 -9.77 12.44
N ALA A 75 -9.78 -9.67 12.73
CA ALA A 75 -8.94 -10.76 13.18
C ALA A 75 -8.24 -10.39 14.49
N ARG A 76 -7.67 -11.38 15.19
CA ARG A 76 -6.82 -11.11 16.34
C ARG A 76 -5.51 -10.44 15.91
N ALA A 77 -4.95 -9.67 16.83
CA ALA A 77 -3.68 -8.99 16.64
C ALA A 77 -2.49 -9.95 16.58
N GLU A 78 -2.54 -11.07 17.31
CA GLU A 78 -1.45 -12.05 17.37
C GLU A 78 -1.58 -13.17 16.32
N GLU A 79 -2.81 -13.51 15.91
CA GLU A 79 -3.11 -14.66 15.04
C GLU A 79 -4.24 -14.33 14.04
N PRO A 80 -4.27 -14.89 12.83
CA PRO A 80 -5.31 -14.65 11.82
C PRO A 80 -6.61 -15.40 12.12
N VAL A 81 -6.96 -15.52 13.40
CA VAL A 81 -8.13 -16.24 13.88
C VAL A 81 -9.23 -15.26 14.23
N VAL A 82 -10.48 -15.74 14.20
CA VAL A 82 -11.64 -14.98 14.64
C VAL A 82 -11.45 -14.43 16.06
N PRO A 83 -11.97 -13.22 16.37
CA PRO A 83 -11.72 -12.54 17.64
C PRO A 83 -12.08 -13.41 18.86
N GLY A 84 -13.17 -14.17 18.78
CA GLY A 84 -13.77 -14.86 19.92
C GLY A 84 -14.64 -13.93 20.76
N ALA A 85 -15.49 -14.52 21.61
CA ALA A 85 -16.54 -13.81 22.34
C ALA A 85 -16.01 -12.71 23.28
N GLY A 86 -14.96 -12.99 24.05
CA GLY A 86 -14.41 -12.04 25.03
C GLY A 86 -13.84 -10.77 24.39
N ARG A 87 -13.01 -10.91 23.35
CA ARG A 87 -12.42 -9.75 22.65
C ARG A 87 -13.47 -8.96 21.89
N ALA A 88 -14.41 -9.63 21.22
CA ALA A 88 -15.54 -8.97 20.57
C ALA A 88 -16.43 -8.22 21.58
N PHE A 89 -16.59 -8.75 22.80
CA PHE A 89 -17.36 -8.12 23.87
C PHE A 89 -16.70 -6.83 24.37
N VAL A 90 -15.41 -6.87 24.70
CA VAL A 90 -14.66 -5.67 25.13
C VAL A 90 -14.73 -4.57 24.08
N ARG A 91 -14.54 -4.94 22.80
CA ARG A 91 -14.65 -4.00 21.68
C ARG A 91 -16.05 -3.38 21.60
N GLY A 92 -17.09 -4.22 21.58
CA GLY A 92 -18.49 -3.78 21.48
C GLY A 92 -18.90 -2.89 22.66
N LEU A 93 -18.51 -3.26 23.88
CA LEU A 93 -18.80 -2.51 25.10
C LEU A 93 -18.19 -1.11 25.04
N LEU A 94 -16.92 -0.98 24.66
CA LEU A 94 -16.27 0.33 24.56
C LEU A 94 -16.92 1.23 23.50
N VAL A 95 -17.36 0.65 22.38
CA VAL A 95 -18.07 1.40 21.34
C VAL A 95 -19.45 1.85 21.83
N VAL A 96 -20.20 0.96 22.50
CA VAL A 96 -21.51 1.28 23.06
C VAL A 96 -21.40 2.35 24.15
N LEU A 97 -20.45 2.20 25.08
CA LEU A 97 -20.15 3.20 26.11
C LEU A 97 -19.75 4.55 25.49
N GLY A 98 -18.91 4.53 24.45
CA GLY A 98 -18.59 5.72 23.68
C GLY A 98 -19.82 6.37 23.05
N GLY A 99 -20.77 5.58 22.53
CA GLY A 99 -22.02 6.07 21.95
C GLY A 99 -22.90 6.84 22.94
N PHE A 100 -22.89 6.48 24.21
CA PHE A 100 -23.61 7.25 25.24
C PHE A 100 -23.03 8.64 25.47
N VAL A 101 -21.77 8.89 25.08
CA VAL A 101 -21.15 10.21 25.14
C VAL A 101 -21.57 11.02 23.90
N LEU A 102 -22.51 11.95 24.09
CA LEU A 102 -22.97 12.91 23.08
C LEU A 102 -23.55 12.29 21.79
N LEU A 103 -23.94 11.01 21.80
CA LEU A 103 -24.40 10.23 20.63
C LEU A 103 -23.36 10.06 19.51
N VAL A 104 -22.29 10.87 19.46
CA VAL A 104 -21.23 10.81 18.44
C VAL A 104 -19.98 10.10 18.97
N GLY A 105 -19.87 9.87 20.28
CA GLY A 105 -18.66 9.31 20.87
C GLY A 105 -18.29 7.91 20.36
N ALA A 106 -19.26 7.12 19.86
CA ALA A 106 -18.96 5.85 19.19
C ALA A 106 -18.12 6.06 17.90
N TRP A 107 -18.42 7.10 17.12
CA TRP A 107 -17.66 7.47 15.93
C TRP A 107 -16.27 7.99 16.31
N VAL A 108 -16.14 8.72 17.42
CA VAL A 108 -14.83 9.14 17.95
C VAL A 108 -13.98 7.94 18.34
N VAL A 109 -14.58 6.95 19.03
CA VAL A 109 -13.88 5.71 19.40
C VAL A 109 -13.39 4.98 18.15
N VAL A 110 -14.19 4.88 17.08
CA VAL A 110 -13.76 4.24 15.82
C VAL A 110 -12.71 5.08 15.07
N ALA A 111 -12.94 6.39 14.95
CA ALA A 111 -12.05 7.34 14.29
C ALA A 111 -10.70 7.50 14.99
N SER A 112 -10.60 7.10 16.26
CA SER A 112 -9.34 7.10 17.02
C SER A 112 -8.23 6.27 16.36
N ALA A 113 -8.58 5.39 15.43
CA ALA A 113 -7.64 4.69 14.55
C ALA A 113 -6.75 5.64 13.72
N ALA A 114 -7.18 6.88 13.45
CA ALA A 114 -6.37 7.90 12.78
C ALA A 114 -5.15 8.34 13.60
N PHE A 115 -5.27 8.29 14.93
CA PHE A 115 -4.17 8.66 15.83
C PHE A 115 -3.23 7.49 16.13
N ASP A 116 -3.44 6.32 15.52
CA ASP A 116 -2.57 5.16 15.72
C ASP A 116 -1.39 5.19 14.74
N THR A 117 -0.24 5.68 15.22
CA THR A 117 1.02 5.74 14.49
C THR A 117 1.72 4.38 14.35
N SER A 118 1.16 3.30 14.92
CA SER A 118 1.76 1.96 14.93
C SER A 118 1.72 1.23 13.58
N GLY A 119 1.22 1.86 12.52
CA GLY A 119 1.04 1.27 11.18
C GLY A 119 -0.11 0.26 11.07
N ARG A 120 -0.76 -0.11 12.19
CA ARG A 120 -1.84 -1.11 12.25
C ARG A 120 -3.25 -0.50 12.35
N ARG A 121 -3.35 0.83 12.48
CA ARG A 121 -4.60 1.62 12.48
C ARG A 121 -5.65 1.09 13.43
N ARG A 122 -5.24 0.77 14.66
CA ARG A 122 -6.14 0.23 15.69
C ARG A 122 -6.89 1.36 16.38
N SER A 123 -8.22 1.26 16.41
CA SER A 123 -9.03 2.12 17.27
C SER A 123 -8.75 1.84 18.76
N TRP A 124 -9.16 2.73 19.65
CA TRP A 124 -9.09 2.50 21.11
C TRP A 124 -9.79 1.20 21.51
N ALA A 125 -10.95 0.91 20.90
CA ALA A 125 -11.66 -0.33 21.12
C ALA A 125 -10.88 -1.56 20.59
N ASP A 126 -10.25 -1.45 19.43
CA ASP A 126 -9.42 -2.52 18.87
C ASP A 126 -8.14 -2.76 19.69
N ARG A 127 -7.56 -1.69 20.24
CA ARG A 127 -6.36 -1.76 21.09
C ARG A 127 -6.68 -2.46 22.41
N ALA A 128 -7.81 -2.12 23.02
CA ALA A 128 -8.28 -2.77 24.24
C ALA A 128 -8.69 -4.24 24.00
N ALA A 129 -9.25 -4.54 22.84
CA ALA A 129 -9.68 -5.90 22.48
C ALA A 129 -8.57 -6.77 21.87
N GLY A 130 -7.39 -6.22 21.55
CA GLY A 130 -6.35 -6.95 20.84
C GLY A 130 -6.79 -7.44 19.46
N THR A 131 -7.53 -6.61 18.71
CA THR A 131 -8.05 -6.91 17.37
C THR A 131 -7.48 -5.98 16.30
N VAL A 132 -7.55 -6.41 15.03
CA VAL A 132 -7.21 -5.59 13.86
C VAL A 132 -8.28 -5.80 12.79
N LEU A 133 -8.68 -4.71 12.13
CA LEU A 133 -9.56 -4.77 10.97
C LEU A 133 -8.71 -4.75 9.70
N LEU A 134 -8.80 -5.83 8.94
CA LEU A 134 -8.03 -6.07 7.72
C LEU A 134 -8.94 -5.90 6.51
N SER A 135 -8.44 -5.29 5.44
CA SER A 135 -9.09 -5.34 4.14
C SER A 135 -8.77 -6.69 3.48
N VAL A 136 -9.82 -7.36 3.01
CA VAL A 136 -9.72 -8.61 2.26
C VAL A 136 -10.07 -8.27 0.81
N PRO A 137 -9.11 -8.35 -0.13
CA PRO A 137 -9.40 -8.17 -1.55
C PRO A 137 -10.52 -9.12 -1.96
N ARG A 138 -11.60 -8.60 -2.54
CA ARG A 138 -12.64 -9.42 -3.17
C ARG A 138 -12.09 -9.96 -4.49
N GLY A 139 -11.24 -10.99 -4.41
CA GLY A 139 -10.59 -11.60 -5.56
C GLY A 139 -10.52 -13.11 -5.43
N LYS A 140 -11.41 -13.80 -6.16
CA LYS A 140 -11.57 -15.25 -6.32
C LYS A 140 -11.73 -16.06 -5.03
N GLN A 141 -12.94 -16.58 -4.84
CA GLN A 141 -13.16 -17.80 -4.06
C GLN A 141 -12.14 -18.84 -4.53
N THR A 142 -11.14 -19.11 -3.69
CA THR A 142 -10.46 -20.40 -3.77
C THR A 142 -11.47 -21.39 -3.20
N PRO A 143 -11.79 -22.50 -3.89
CA PRO A 143 -12.73 -23.49 -3.39
C PRO A 143 -12.36 -23.91 -1.97
N ASP A 144 -13.41 -24.13 -1.18
CA ASP A 144 -13.47 -24.53 0.22
C ASP A 144 -12.19 -25.12 0.82
N ALA A 145 -11.74 -24.53 1.92
CA ALA A 145 -10.74 -25.10 2.81
C ALA A 145 -11.38 -26.02 3.88
N ASP A 146 -12.46 -26.71 3.52
CA ASP A 146 -13.13 -27.73 4.34
C ASP A 146 -12.98 -29.16 3.77
N GLU A 147 -12.12 -29.38 2.76
CA GLU A 147 -11.61 -30.73 2.51
C GLU A 147 -10.53 -31.09 3.54
N PRO A 148 -10.67 -32.20 4.28
CA PRO A 148 -9.56 -32.72 5.06
C PRO A 148 -8.42 -33.01 4.08
N ARG A 149 -7.32 -32.27 4.20
CA ARG A 149 -6.08 -32.53 3.45
C ARG A 149 -5.72 -34.01 3.63
N SER A 150 -6.03 -34.81 2.63
CA SER A 150 -5.33 -36.06 2.40
C SER A 150 -3.89 -35.66 2.11
N LEU A 151 -3.01 -35.92 3.08
CA LEU A 151 -1.57 -35.84 2.91
C LEU A 151 -1.16 -36.90 1.88
N SER A 152 -1.32 -36.59 0.60
CA SER A 152 -0.70 -37.36 -0.47
C SER A 152 0.76 -36.93 -0.54
N GLU A 153 1.61 -37.91 -0.27
CA GLU A 153 3.05 -37.91 -0.06
C GLU A 153 3.88 -37.05 -1.04
N PRO A 154 5.10 -36.64 -0.63
CA PRO A 154 6.00 -35.91 -1.50
C PRO A 154 6.36 -36.80 -2.70
N THR A 155 5.86 -36.44 -3.89
CA THR A 155 6.35 -37.00 -5.14
C THR A 155 7.79 -36.53 -5.34
N VAL A 156 8.73 -37.40 -4.98
CA VAL A 156 10.14 -37.26 -5.33
C VAL A 156 10.23 -37.29 -6.86
N GLN A 157 10.49 -36.14 -7.47
CA GLN A 157 10.87 -36.06 -8.87
C GLN A 157 12.28 -36.63 -9.00
N ARG A 158 12.37 -37.94 -9.25
CA ARG A 158 13.63 -38.66 -9.48
C ARG A 158 14.13 -38.28 -10.87
N THR A 159 14.90 -37.19 -10.97
CA THR A 159 15.77 -36.95 -12.11
C THR A 159 16.88 -38.00 -12.11
N GLY A 160 16.83 -38.92 -13.06
CA GLY A 160 17.88 -39.90 -13.30
C GLY A 160 19.12 -39.21 -13.87
N ALA A 161 20.08 -38.92 -13.01
CA ALA A 161 21.48 -38.80 -13.38
C ALA A 161 22.26 -39.80 -12.53
N ALA A 162 22.99 -40.70 -13.19
CA ALA A 162 23.81 -41.71 -12.55
C ALA A 162 24.79 -41.02 -11.57
N ARG A 163 24.76 -41.44 -10.30
CA ARG A 163 25.75 -41.05 -9.30
C ARG A 163 27.05 -41.79 -9.61
N GLU A 164 28.02 -41.08 -10.17
CA GLU A 164 29.41 -41.48 -10.10
C GLU A 164 29.97 -41.04 -8.74
N PRO A 165 30.63 -41.92 -7.96
CA PRO A 165 31.12 -41.55 -6.64
C PRO A 165 32.30 -40.58 -6.78
N LEU A 166 32.13 -39.37 -6.24
CA LEU A 166 33.23 -38.43 -6.00
C LEU A 166 34.27 -39.11 -5.10
N ARG A 167 35.41 -39.50 -5.68
CA ARG A 167 36.63 -39.80 -4.93
C ARG A 167 37.13 -38.48 -4.34
N MET A 168 37.23 -38.43 -3.01
CA MET A 168 37.99 -37.37 -2.35
C MET A 168 39.47 -37.76 -2.34
N ASP A 169 40.27 -37.10 -3.17
CA ASP A 169 41.71 -37.04 -2.98
C ASP A 169 41.99 -35.87 -2.03
N SER A 170 42.40 -36.22 -0.80
CA SER A 170 42.95 -35.28 0.16
C SER A 170 44.35 -34.85 -0.28
N SER A 171 44.46 -33.68 -0.89
CA SER A 171 45.72 -32.96 -1.05
C SER A 171 45.54 -31.52 -0.57
N ALA A 172 46.01 -31.26 0.64
CA ALA A 172 46.23 -29.92 1.16
C ALA A 172 47.36 -29.24 0.36
N ALA A 173 47.07 -28.09 -0.26
CA ALA A 173 48.10 -27.18 -0.74
C ALA A 173 47.57 -25.73 -0.84
N ALA A 174 48.08 -24.90 0.07
CA ALA A 174 48.31 -23.45 0.01
C ALA A 174 47.24 -22.54 -0.63
N LEU A 175 46.56 -21.77 0.22
CA LEU A 175 45.90 -20.51 -0.16
C LEU A 175 46.99 -19.43 -0.41
N PRO A 176 46.96 -18.66 -1.52
CA PRO A 176 47.77 -17.46 -1.65
C PRO A 176 47.29 -16.41 -0.65
N LEU A 177 48.21 -15.90 0.17
CA LEU A 177 47.98 -14.75 1.04
C LEU A 177 47.47 -13.55 0.23
N ALA A 178 46.40 -12.92 0.69
CA ALA A 178 45.89 -11.66 0.15
C ALA A 178 46.97 -10.57 0.18
N GLN A 179 47.15 -9.89 -0.93
CA GLN A 179 48.10 -8.81 -1.10
C GLN A 179 47.60 -7.56 -0.36
N ALA A 180 48.46 -7.00 0.50
CA ALA A 180 48.19 -5.79 1.27
C ALA A 180 48.01 -4.58 0.34
N TRP A 181 46.97 -3.79 0.59
CA TRP A 181 46.68 -2.55 -0.11
C TRP A 181 47.51 -1.42 0.52
N ASP A 182 48.66 -1.12 -0.08
CA ASP A 182 49.46 0.08 0.24
C ASP A 182 49.60 0.96 -1.02
N ALA A 183 48.67 1.91 -1.21
CA ALA A 183 48.90 3.16 -1.96
C ALA A 183 47.71 4.15 -1.80
N PRO A 184 47.96 5.47 -1.77
CA PRO A 184 46.97 6.48 -1.40
C PRO A 184 45.97 6.81 -2.52
N ILE A 185 44.75 7.15 -2.09
CA ILE A 185 43.62 7.64 -2.92
C ILE A 185 44.01 8.97 -3.58
N ILE A 186 43.97 9.03 -4.93
CA ILE A 186 44.12 10.26 -5.70
C ILE A 186 42.77 10.99 -5.73
N ALA A 187 42.73 12.20 -5.20
CA ALA A 187 41.63 13.14 -5.34
C ALA A 187 41.67 13.77 -6.74
N ILE A 188 40.59 13.66 -7.51
CA ILE A 188 40.44 14.39 -8.78
C ILE A 188 39.72 15.71 -8.48
N GLU A 189 40.40 16.79 -8.85
CA GLU A 189 40.08 18.20 -8.63
C GLU A 189 38.99 18.68 -9.61
N ALA A 190 37.98 19.41 -9.12
CA ALA A 190 36.93 20.02 -9.93
C ALA A 190 37.40 21.39 -10.48
N PRO A 191 37.25 21.69 -11.78
CA PRO A 191 37.52 23.04 -12.28
C PRO A 191 36.30 23.96 -12.07
N SER A 192 36.56 25.04 -11.32
CA SER A 192 35.72 26.24 -11.23
C SER A 192 36.01 27.17 -12.41
N VAL A 193 34.97 27.58 -13.15
CA VAL A 193 34.99 28.81 -13.96
C VAL A 193 33.70 29.60 -13.73
N ALA A 194 33.90 30.88 -13.41
CA ALA A 194 32.89 31.89 -13.12
C ALA A 194 32.21 32.41 -14.39
N GLY A 195 31.11 33.14 -14.20
CA GLY A 195 30.05 33.33 -15.18
C GLY A 195 30.26 34.39 -16.26
N GLU A 196 29.34 34.38 -17.24
CA GLU A 196 28.87 35.59 -17.92
C GLU A 196 27.52 35.31 -18.62
N ARG A 197 26.59 36.26 -18.53
CA ARG A 197 25.27 36.33 -19.18
C ARG A 197 25.18 37.76 -19.76
N PRO A 198 24.64 38.07 -20.96
CA PRO A 198 23.20 38.10 -21.31
C PRO A 198 22.95 37.70 -22.80
N ALA A 199 21.77 37.62 -23.44
CA ALA A 199 20.45 38.23 -23.26
C ALA A 199 19.35 37.43 -24.02
N THR A 200 18.12 37.66 -23.60
CA THR A 200 16.80 37.35 -24.18
C THR A 200 16.62 37.70 -25.66
N ILE A 201 16.09 36.77 -26.47
CA ILE A 201 15.15 37.05 -27.59
C ILE A 201 14.15 35.88 -27.76
N ALA A 202 12.85 36.19 -27.69
CA ALA A 202 11.74 35.46 -28.32
C ALA A 202 11.07 36.47 -29.29
N PRO A 203 10.49 36.05 -30.44
CA PRO A 203 9.17 35.40 -30.43
C PRO A 203 8.97 34.24 -31.47
N GLU A 204 7.93 33.44 -31.18
CA GLU A 204 7.20 32.46 -32.02
C GLU A 204 6.57 33.08 -33.30
N PRO A 205 5.82 32.37 -34.19
CA PRO A 205 5.61 30.91 -34.37
C PRO A 205 5.59 30.42 -35.85
N VAL A 206 5.97 29.17 -36.15
CA VAL A 206 5.38 28.38 -37.26
C VAL A 206 5.41 26.88 -36.94
N ALA A 207 4.24 26.25 -36.96
CA ALA A 207 4.02 24.81 -37.20
C ALA A 207 3.02 24.69 -38.39
N PRO A 208 2.77 23.53 -39.04
CA PRO A 208 3.10 22.17 -38.58
C PRO A 208 3.53 21.10 -39.63
N SER A 209 4.13 20.02 -39.10
CA SER A 209 4.00 18.59 -39.51
C SER A 209 4.72 18.04 -40.78
N PRO A 210 4.98 16.72 -40.89
CA PRO A 210 5.66 15.81 -39.96
C PRO A 210 6.79 15.02 -40.66
N ALA A 211 7.99 14.95 -40.08
CA ALA A 211 8.99 13.96 -40.47
C ALA A 211 9.15 12.95 -39.32
N ALA A 212 8.75 11.71 -39.60
CA ALA A 212 8.89 10.58 -38.71
C ALA A 212 10.36 10.44 -38.23
N PRO A 213 10.62 10.28 -36.93
CA PRO A 213 11.94 9.85 -36.50
C PRO A 213 12.10 8.37 -36.85
N THR A 214 13.05 8.15 -37.76
CA THR A 214 13.69 6.88 -38.08
C THR A 214 13.93 6.10 -36.78
N ARG A 215 13.39 4.88 -36.69
CA ARG A 215 13.70 3.95 -35.60
C ARG A 215 15.17 3.56 -35.70
N THR A 216 16.03 4.22 -34.94
CA THR A 216 17.34 3.67 -34.62
C THR A 216 17.11 2.39 -33.81
N PRO A 217 17.79 1.25 -34.12
CA PRO A 217 17.73 0.06 -33.29
C PRO A 217 18.30 0.41 -31.91
N GLY A 218 17.41 0.64 -30.95
CA GLY A 218 17.77 1.16 -29.64
C GLY A 218 18.54 0.11 -28.85
N VAL A 219 19.73 0.52 -28.39
CA VAL A 219 20.39 -0.02 -27.19
C VAL A 219 19.31 -0.33 -26.15
N GLY A 220 19.30 -1.56 -25.62
CA GLY A 220 18.21 -2.16 -24.86
C GLY A 220 17.40 -1.13 -24.06
N ARG A 221 16.15 -0.89 -24.48
CA ARG A 221 15.28 0.12 -23.87
C ARG A 221 15.06 -0.25 -22.42
N ALA A 222 15.65 0.52 -21.51
CA ALA A 222 15.35 0.42 -20.10
C ALA A 222 13.90 0.87 -19.91
N GLN A 223 13.09 -0.01 -19.33
CA GLN A 223 11.70 0.29 -18.99
C GLN A 223 11.61 0.47 -17.48
N LEU A 224 10.73 1.35 -17.03
CA LEU A 224 10.40 1.47 -15.63
C LEU A 224 9.07 0.76 -15.37
N LEU A 225 9.09 -0.20 -14.44
CA LEU A 225 7.89 -0.86 -13.94
C LEU A 225 7.47 -0.17 -12.63
N VAL A 226 6.26 0.35 -12.62
CA VAL A 226 5.59 0.85 -11.42
C VAL A 226 4.63 -0.22 -10.94
N VAL A 227 4.80 -0.68 -9.69
CA VAL A 227 3.89 -1.65 -9.06
C VAL A 227 3.19 -1.00 -7.88
N PHE A 228 1.87 -0.88 -7.96
CA PHE A 228 1.04 -0.40 -6.88
C PHE A 228 0.68 -1.52 -5.91
N ASP A 229 0.38 -1.15 -4.66
CA ASP A 229 -0.19 -2.01 -3.62
C ASP A 229 -1.51 -2.69 -4.04
N THR A 230 -2.26 -2.08 -4.95
CA THR A 230 -3.47 -2.64 -5.56
C THR A 230 -3.21 -3.79 -6.54
N GLY A 231 -1.95 -4.02 -6.91
CA GLY A 231 -1.56 -4.94 -7.98
C GLY A 231 -1.60 -4.33 -9.38
N GLN A 232 -1.99 -3.06 -9.54
CA GLN A 232 -1.82 -2.31 -10.79
C GLN A 232 -0.33 -2.25 -11.15
N ARG A 233 -0.02 -2.53 -12.41
CA ARG A 233 1.35 -2.53 -12.95
C ARG A 233 1.37 -1.71 -14.22
N GLU A 234 2.17 -0.68 -14.24
CA GLU A 234 2.36 0.18 -15.41
C GLU A 234 3.83 0.13 -15.84
N GLN A 235 4.08 0.03 -17.13
CA GLN A 235 5.43 0.00 -17.72
C GLN A 235 5.56 1.11 -18.75
N PHE A 236 6.68 1.83 -18.71
CA PHE A 236 6.98 2.88 -19.69
C PHE A 236 8.47 2.91 -20.03
N ASP A 237 8.76 3.33 -21.26
CA ASP A 237 10.11 3.51 -21.76
C ASP A 237 10.78 4.71 -21.05
N LEU A 238 12.05 4.56 -20.68
CA LEU A 238 12.87 5.66 -20.16
C LEU A 238 13.57 6.42 -21.31
N PRO A 239 13.80 7.74 -21.17
CA PRO A 239 13.42 8.61 -20.05
C PRO A 239 11.92 8.96 -20.06
N ALA A 240 11.34 9.15 -18.88
CA ALA A 240 9.92 9.48 -18.74
C ALA A 240 9.66 10.46 -17.59
N ALA A 241 8.68 11.34 -17.81
CA ALA A 241 8.04 12.13 -16.77
C ALA A 241 6.61 11.62 -16.61
N VAL A 242 6.20 11.34 -15.37
CA VAL A 242 4.95 10.64 -15.05
C VAL A 242 4.18 11.39 -13.98
N ASN A 243 2.95 11.74 -14.30
CA ASN A 243 2.03 12.39 -13.36
C ASN A 243 1.04 11.35 -12.80
N PHE A 244 1.06 11.20 -11.49
CA PHE A 244 0.18 10.31 -10.73
C PHE A 244 -0.95 11.10 -10.10
N GLY A 245 -2.15 10.52 -10.11
CA GLY A 245 -3.28 11.03 -9.34
C GLY A 245 -4.57 10.34 -9.72
N ARG A 246 -5.71 10.79 -9.15
CA ARG A 246 -7.02 10.19 -9.51
C ARG A 246 -7.52 10.60 -10.91
N ALA A 247 -7.04 11.74 -11.41
CA ALA A 247 -7.39 12.31 -12.70
C ALA A 247 -6.24 13.25 -13.12
N PRO A 248 -5.05 12.68 -13.40
CA PRO A 248 -3.83 13.46 -13.60
C PRO A 248 -3.92 14.28 -14.88
N VAL A 249 -3.28 15.45 -14.84
CA VAL A 249 -3.13 16.35 -15.99
C VAL A 249 -1.66 16.39 -16.37
N ALA A 250 -1.39 16.42 -17.68
CA ALA A 250 -0.03 16.56 -18.20
C ALA A 250 0.45 18.01 -18.04
N ASP A 251 1.67 18.19 -17.54
CA ASP A 251 2.31 19.51 -17.53
C ASP A 251 3.02 19.74 -18.88
N GLN A 252 3.53 18.66 -19.49
CA GLN A 252 4.20 18.66 -20.80
C GLN A 252 3.56 17.65 -21.76
N PRO A 253 3.67 17.84 -23.10
CA PRO A 253 3.01 16.97 -24.08
C PRO A 253 3.40 15.49 -24.04
N ASN A 254 4.58 15.18 -23.49
CA ASN A 254 5.14 13.83 -23.40
C ASN A 254 5.02 13.22 -21.99
N ASP A 255 4.31 13.89 -21.06
CA ASP A 255 4.10 13.34 -19.72
C ASP A 255 3.18 12.13 -19.79
N VAL A 256 3.62 11.04 -19.16
CA VAL A 256 2.80 9.83 -18.97
C VAL A 256 1.83 10.08 -17.83
N LEU A 257 0.56 9.75 -18.04
CA LEU A 257 -0.49 9.97 -17.05
C LEU A 257 -0.93 8.64 -16.45
N ILE A 258 -0.68 8.46 -15.15
CA ILE A 258 -1.09 7.25 -14.44
C ILE A 258 -2.22 7.61 -13.48
N SER A 259 -3.42 7.14 -13.85
CA SER A 259 -4.59 7.22 -12.98
C SER A 259 -4.48 6.15 -11.90
N VAL A 260 -4.42 6.57 -10.65
CA VAL A 260 -4.37 5.71 -9.47
C VAL A 260 -5.78 5.47 -8.97
N ASP A 261 -6.17 4.21 -8.80
CA ASP A 261 -7.50 3.85 -8.28
C ASP A 261 -7.63 4.24 -6.79
N ASP A 262 -8.46 5.25 -6.56
CA ASP A 262 -8.67 5.89 -5.28
C ASP A 262 -10.18 6.08 -5.01
N PRO A 263 -10.88 5.01 -4.59
CA PRO A 263 -12.31 5.08 -4.31
C PRO A 263 -12.63 6.05 -3.16
N ASP A 264 -11.68 6.27 -2.25
CA ASP A 264 -11.83 7.16 -1.08
C ASP A 264 -11.56 8.64 -1.41
N ARG A 265 -11.13 8.96 -2.66
CA ARG A 265 -10.83 10.32 -3.14
C ARG A 265 -9.77 11.07 -2.31
N LEU A 266 -8.86 10.34 -1.64
CA LEU A 266 -7.77 10.87 -0.84
C LEU A 266 -6.52 11.26 -1.68
N ILE A 267 -6.53 10.99 -2.97
CA ILE A 267 -5.52 11.38 -3.93
C ILE A 267 -6.05 12.58 -4.73
N SER A 268 -5.24 13.64 -4.81
CA SER A 268 -5.49 14.80 -5.66
C SER A 268 -5.61 14.41 -7.14
N LYS A 269 -6.19 15.30 -7.96
CA LYS A 269 -6.31 15.10 -9.42
C LYS A 269 -4.93 14.79 -10.03
N THR A 270 -3.98 15.70 -9.81
CA THR A 270 -2.54 15.47 -9.94
C THR A 270 -1.96 15.53 -8.52
N HIS A 271 -1.30 14.46 -8.07
CA HIS A 271 -0.81 14.31 -6.70
C HIS A 271 0.71 14.33 -6.67
N LEU A 272 1.37 13.60 -7.56
CA LEU A 272 2.83 13.46 -7.57
C LEU A 272 3.34 13.37 -8.99
N ARG A 273 4.50 13.96 -9.23
CA ARG A 273 5.24 13.89 -10.50
C ARG A 273 6.54 13.13 -10.28
N LEU A 274 6.77 12.10 -11.08
CA LEU A 274 8.01 11.33 -11.12
C LEU A 274 8.74 11.67 -12.41
N GLU A 275 10.01 11.99 -12.33
CA GLU A 275 10.88 12.17 -13.49
C GLU A 275 11.98 11.14 -13.39
N HIS A 276 12.23 10.40 -14.48
CA HIS A 276 13.35 9.47 -14.54
C HIS A 276 14.06 9.62 -15.88
N ASP A 277 15.33 10.03 -15.82
CA ASP A 277 16.15 10.33 -17.00
C ASP A 277 16.86 9.10 -17.61
N GLY A 278 16.62 7.92 -17.05
CA GLY A 278 17.31 6.67 -17.40
C GLY A 278 18.34 6.21 -16.37
N GLU A 279 18.89 7.09 -15.54
CA GLU A 279 19.83 6.71 -14.47
C GLU A 279 19.30 7.06 -13.10
N THR A 280 18.73 8.25 -12.97
CA THR A 280 18.26 8.79 -11.69
C THR A 280 16.77 9.06 -11.75
N ALA A 281 16.08 8.80 -10.64
CA ALA A 281 14.67 9.10 -10.45
C ALA A 281 14.49 10.25 -9.46
N TRP A 282 13.55 11.14 -9.74
CA TRP A 282 13.16 12.23 -8.85
C TRP A 282 11.65 12.27 -8.70
N VAL A 283 11.20 12.56 -7.49
CA VAL A 283 9.79 12.76 -7.18
C VAL A 283 9.54 14.19 -6.73
N THR A 284 8.39 14.73 -7.13
CA THR A 284 7.92 16.04 -6.73
C THR A 284 6.45 15.93 -6.33
N ASP A 285 6.12 16.31 -5.10
CA ASP A 285 4.72 16.43 -4.69
C ASP A 285 4.09 17.63 -5.40
N ALA A 286 3.00 17.41 -6.13
CA ALA A 286 2.33 18.40 -6.98
C ALA A 286 1.42 19.35 -6.17
N GLY A 287 1.65 19.50 -4.87
CA GLY A 287 0.78 20.26 -3.96
C GLY A 287 -0.41 19.43 -3.50
N SER A 288 -0.19 18.15 -3.20
CA SER A 288 -1.24 17.26 -2.70
C SER A 288 -1.84 17.74 -1.37
N THR A 289 -3.15 17.48 -1.17
CA THR A 289 -3.84 17.88 0.06
C THR A 289 -3.45 17.01 1.25
N ASN A 290 -3.17 15.73 1.01
CA ASN A 290 -2.86 14.75 2.06
C ASN A 290 -1.37 14.46 2.20
N GLY A 291 -0.53 15.08 1.36
CA GLY A 291 0.92 14.89 1.36
C GLY A 291 1.40 13.63 0.64
N SER A 292 2.68 13.64 0.31
CA SER A 292 3.42 12.50 -0.25
C SER A 292 4.66 12.21 0.58
N GLU A 293 5.08 10.95 0.62
CA GLU A 293 6.20 10.52 1.46
C GLU A 293 7.03 9.44 0.77
N LEU A 294 8.31 9.39 1.09
CA LEU A 294 9.23 8.33 0.72
C LEU A 294 9.46 7.40 1.90
N ILE A 295 9.53 6.11 1.64
CA ILE A 295 9.79 5.07 2.63
C ILE A 295 11.00 4.28 2.15
N ASP A 296 12.13 4.50 2.80
CA ASP A 296 13.39 3.82 2.45
C ASP A 296 13.34 2.33 2.79
N ASP A 297 14.36 1.59 2.35
CA ASP A 297 14.49 0.15 2.62
C ASP A 297 14.56 -0.17 4.11
N ASP A 298 15.16 0.71 4.90
CA ASP A 298 15.22 0.62 6.37
C ASP A 298 13.88 0.96 7.06
N GLY A 299 12.88 1.41 6.29
CA GLY A 299 11.56 1.81 6.78
C GLY A 299 11.49 3.24 7.30
N THR A 300 12.58 4.01 7.19
CA THR A 300 12.59 5.45 7.49
C THR A 300 11.64 6.19 6.55
N VAL A 301 10.82 7.08 7.12
CA VAL A 301 9.82 7.83 6.36
C VAL A 301 10.29 9.27 6.20
N HIS A 302 10.39 9.71 4.94
CA HIS A 302 10.76 11.07 4.55
C HIS A 302 9.57 11.77 3.91
N VAL A 303 9.00 12.76 4.60
CA VAL A 303 7.89 13.54 4.08
C VAL A 303 8.39 14.47 2.97
N LEU A 304 7.76 14.41 1.79
CA LEU A 304 8.09 15.27 0.67
C LEU A 304 7.53 16.67 0.91
N ARG A 305 8.34 17.70 0.62
CA ARG A 305 7.85 19.07 0.62
C ARG A 305 7.13 19.34 -0.71
N PRO A 306 5.91 19.92 -0.68
CA PRO A 306 5.20 20.32 -1.89
C PRO A 306 6.07 21.16 -2.83
N GLY A 307 6.10 20.79 -4.10
CA GLY A 307 6.88 21.46 -5.16
C GLY A 307 8.41 21.26 -5.08
N SER A 308 8.91 20.51 -4.10
CA SER A 308 10.35 20.23 -3.95
C SER A 308 10.72 18.93 -4.63
N ARG A 309 11.63 19.03 -5.62
CA ARG A 309 12.19 17.88 -6.32
C ARG A 309 13.14 17.12 -5.39
N THR A 310 12.75 15.89 -5.04
CA THR A 310 13.49 15.03 -4.11
C THR A 310 14.03 13.82 -4.88
N LEU A 311 15.27 13.42 -4.59
CA LEU A 311 15.89 12.22 -5.16
C LEU A 311 15.14 10.98 -4.69
N LEU A 312 14.89 10.05 -5.60
CA LEU A 312 14.31 8.75 -5.29
C LEU A 312 15.39 7.67 -5.47
N GLU A 313 15.81 7.07 -4.36
CA GLU A 313 16.79 5.99 -4.37
C GLU A 313 16.15 4.66 -4.83
N GLU A 314 16.98 3.73 -5.30
CA GLU A 314 16.52 2.42 -5.73
C GLU A 314 16.03 1.61 -4.51
N GLY A 315 14.88 0.93 -4.63
CA GLY A 315 14.25 0.22 -3.51
C GLY A 315 13.28 1.07 -2.69
N THR A 316 13.45 2.39 -2.66
CA THR A 316 12.56 3.31 -1.94
C THR A 316 11.13 3.22 -2.46
N ARG A 317 10.19 3.08 -1.53
CA ARG A 317 8.76 3.05 -1.80
C ARG A 317 8.19 4.45 -1.72
N VAL A 318 7.34 4.81 -2.67
CA VAL A 318 6.67 6.11 -2.69
C VAL A 318 5.24 5.94 -2.20
N ARG A 319 4.88 6.69 -1.17
CA ARG A 319 3.53 6.74 -0.60
C ARG A 319 2.82 8.02 -1.06
N LEU A 320 1.73 7.87 -1.82
CA LEU A 320 0.80 8.96 -2.08
C LEU A 320 -0.43 8.75 -1.21
N SER A 321 -0.58 9.57 -0.16
CA SER A 321 -1.65 9.41 0.82
C SER A 321 -1.73 7.96 1.35
N GLU A 322 -2.73 7.19 0.91
CA GLU A 322 -3.00 5.82 1.35
C GLU A 322 -2.48 4.73 0.41
N ARG A 323 -1.95 5.11 -0.75
CA ARG A 323 -1.42 4.19 -1.76
C ARG A 323 0.08 4.19 -1.73
N VAL A 324 0.67 3.02 -1.91
CA VAL A 324 2.12 2.85 -2.02
C VAL A 324 2.43 2.21 -3.36
N PHE A 325 3.44 2.73 -4.03
CA PHE A 325 4.02 2.06 -5.19
C PHE A 325 5.52 1.92 -5.03
N THR A 326 6.04 0.92 -5.74
CA THR A 326 7.49 0.67 -5.85
C THR A 326 7.89 0.84 -7.31
N LEU A 327 9.10 1.34 -7.54
CA LEU A 327 9.71 1.40 -8.85
C LEU A 327 10.70 0.26 -9.03
N SER A 328 10.69 -0.36 -10.19
CA SER A 328 11.69 -1.36 -10.57
C SER A 328 12.12 -1.10 -11.99
N ARG A 329 13.42 -0.88 -12.20
CA ARG A 329 13.98 -0.75 -13.54
C ARG A 329 14.10 -2.12 -14.18
N LEU A 330 13.45 -2.30 -15.32
CA LEU A 330 13.60 -3.47 -16.16
C LEU A 330 14.63 -3.15 -17.24
N ILE A 331 15.81 -3.74 -17.13
CA ILE A 331 16.82 -3.71 -18.19
C ILE A 331 16.44 -4.83 -19.16
N GLY A 332 16.07 -4.47 -20.39
CA GLY A 332 15.81 -5.46 -21.43
C GLY A 332 17.04 -6.34 -21.62
N GLY A 333 16.90 -7.64 -21.36
CA GLY A 333 17.88 -8.64 -21.80
C GLY A 333 18.04 -8.58 -23.33
N PRO A 334 19.19 -9.01 -23.87
CA PRO A 334 19.46 -8.89 -25.30
C PRO A 334 18.37 -9.63 -26.10
N VAL A 335 17.81 -8.93 -27.08
CA VAL A 335 16.96 -9.52 -28.12
C VAL A 335 17.83 -10.29 -29.10
#